data_AF-A0A261GGF6-F1
#
_entry.id   AF-A0A261GGF6-F1
#
_cell.length_a   1.000
_cell.length_b   1.000
_cell.length_c   1.000
_cell.angle_alpha   90.00
_cell.angle_beta   90.00
_cell.angle_gamma   90.00
#
_symmetry.space_group_name_H-M   'P 1'
#
loop_
_entity.id
_entity.type
_entity.pdbx_description
1 polymer ?
#
loop_
_entity_poly.entity_id
_entity_poly.type
_entity_poly.pdbx_seq_one_letter_code
_entity_poly.pdbx_strand_id
1 'polypeptide(L)'
;GGMQGHVKIRDVVLAQAATSLSTPSKGIFRELNFASCGDFGLLAAAHKVAQEKGITTHVGNIYSSDVFYDERPDLNEVMTRHGVLC
;
A
#
# COMPACT_ATOMS: atom_id res chain seq x y z
N GLY A 1 8.12 0.57 3.74
CA GLY A 1 8.80 -0.24 4.77
C GLY A 1 7.74 -0.83 5.68
N GLY A 2 7.87 -2.06 6.18
CA GLY A 2 6.77 -2.70 6.93
C GLY A 2 6.28 -1.86 8.11
N MET A 3 5.03 -1.40 8.06
CA MET A 3 4.40 -0.59 9.11
C MET A 3 3.65 -1.43 10.15
N GLN A 4 3.24 -2.63 9.73
CA GLN A 4 2.48 -3.56 10.56
C GLN A 4 3.38 -4.59 11.22
N GLY A 5 3.10 -4.92 12.49
CA GLY A 5 3.88 -5.92 13.23
C GLY A 5 3.86 -7.32 12.58
N HIS A 6 2.87 -7.65 11.75
CA HIS A 6 2.76 -8.93 11.05
C HIS A 6 3.42 -8.94 9.67
N VAL A 7 3.82 -7.79 9.12
CA VAL A 7 4.55 -7.70 7.84
C VAL A 7 6.05 -7.78 8.14
N LYS A 8 6.69 -8.87 7.74
CA LYS A 8 8.10 -9.14 8.04
C LYS A 8 9.02 -8.80 6.87
N ILE A 9 10.31 -8.67 7.17
CA ILE A 9 11.34 -8.52 6.14
C ILE A 9 11.33 -9.76 5.25
N ARG A 10 11.35 -9.57 3.92
CA ARG A 10 11.20 -10.57 2.85
C ARG A 10 9.78 -11.05 2.57
N ASP A 11 8.77 -10.56 3.30
CA ASP A 11 7.39 -10.77 2.89
C ASP A 11 7.08 -9.97 1.62
N VAL A 12 6.14 -10.48 0.83
CA VAL A 12 5.71 -9.83 -0.41
C VAL A 12 4.38 -9.11 -0.17
N VAL A 13 4.30 -7.84 -0.55
CA VAL A 13 3.06 -7.05 -0.45
C VAL A 13 2.47 -6.88 -1.84
N LEU A 14 1.19 -7.23 -1.99
CA LEU A 14 0.37 -6.96 -3.17
C LEU A 14 -0.50 -5.73 -2.87
N ALA A 15 -0.16 -4.60 -3.48
CA ALA A 15 -0.87 -3.34 -3.26
C ALA A 15 -2.24 -3.37 -3.93
N GLN A 16 -3.29 -3.61 -3.14
CA GLN A 16 -4.68 -3.48 -3.59
C GLN A 16 -5.08 -2.03 -3.75
N ALA A 17 -4.53 -1.15 -2.90
CA ALA A 17 -4.72 0.29 -2.99
C ALA A 17 -3.44 1.03 -2.58
N ALA A 18 -3.37 2.31 -2.95
CA ALA A 18 -2.31 3.21 -2.49
C ALA A 18 -2.90 4.50 -1.92
N THR A 19 -2.50 4.82 -0.70
CA THR A 19 -2.70 6.13 -0.09
C THR A 19 -1.51 7.02 -0.43
N SER A 20 -1.75 8.31 -0.65
CA SER A 20 -0.68 9.26 -0.92
C SER A 20 -1.01 10.64 -0.38
N LEU A 21 0.02 11.39 0.02
CA LEU A 21 -0.11 12.80 0.35
C LEU A 21 -0.34 13.63 -0.92
N SER A 22 0.38 13.34 -2.01
CA SER A 22 0.19 13.95 -3.31
C SER A 22 0.00 12.89 -4.42
N THR A 23 -0.87 13.18 -5.38
CA THR A 23 -1.06 12.29 -6.53
C THR A 23 -1.43 13.12 -7.75
N PRO A 24 -0.91 12.79 -8.95
CA PRO A 24 -1.33 13.43 -10.21
C PRO A 24 -2.84 13.39 -10.41
N SER A 25 -3.52 12.38 -9.83
CA SER A 25 -4.97 12.25 -9.84
C SER A 25 -5.68 13.49 -9.27
N LYS A 26 -5.10 14.23 -8.30
CA LYS A 26 -5.72 15.45 -7.76
C LYS A 26 -6.00 16.51 -8.83
N GLY A 27 -5.09 16.69 -9.78
CA GLY A 27 -5.30 17.65 -10.88
C GLY A 27 -6.37 17.21 -11.89
N ILE A 28 -6.48 15.90 -12.11
CA ILE A 28 -7.42 15.30 -13.07
C ILE A 28 -8.84 15.26 -12.48
N PHE A 29 -8.95 14.82 -11.23
CA PHE A 29 -10.22 14.56 -10.55
C PHE A 29 -10.71 15.75 -9.71
N ARG A 30 -9.90 16.81 -9.56
CA ARG A 30 -10.20 18.05 -8.84
C ARG A 30 -10.67 17.79 -7.40
N GLU A 31 -11.94 18.03 -7.09
CA GLU A 31 -12.52 17.89 -5.75
C GLU A 31 -12.78 16.43 -5.36
N LEU A 32 -12.59 15.48 -6.29
CA LEU A 32 -12.77 14.06 -6.02
C LEU A 32 -11.47 13.39 -5.55
N ASN A 33 -11.58 12.65 -4.45
CA ASN A 33 -10.51 11.78 -3.96
C ASN A 33 -10.55 10.46 -4.74
N PHE A 34 -9.69 10.34 -5.74
CA PHE A 34 -9.55 9.10 -6.50
C PHE A 34 -8.94 7.99 -5.63
N ALA A 35 -9.65 6.86 -5.51
CA ALA A 35 -9.15 5.67 -4.86
C ALA A 35 -8.31 4.86 -5.86
N SER A 36 -6.99 5.05 -5.86
CA SER A 36 -6.07 4.25 -6.67
C SER A 36 -6.07 2.80 -6.21
N CYS A 37 -6.67 1.94 -7.02
CA CYS A 37 -6.76 0.50 -6.78
C CYS A 37 -5.98 -0.28 -7.83
N GLY A 38 -5.36 -1.39 -7.42
CA GLY A 38 -4.77 -2.35 -8.34
C GLY A 38 -5.84 -3.15 -9.09
N ASP A 39 -5.50 -3.60 -10.30
CA ASP A 39 -6.39 -4.47 -11.07
C ASP A 39 -6.59 -5.81 -10.35
N PHE A 40 -7.86 -6.19 -10.13
CA PHE A 40 -8.17 -7.40 -9.39
C PHE A 40 -7.71 -8.68 -10.10
N GLY A 41 -7.78 -8.73 -11.44
CA GLY A 41 -7.35 -9.89 -12.21
C GLY A 41 -5.86 -10.18 -12.03
N LEU A 42 -5.04 -9.13 -12.12
CA LEU A 42 -3.60 -9.21 -11.88
C LEU A 42 -3.28 -9.53 -10.41
N LEU A 43 -3.96 -8.89 -9.46
CA LEU A 43 -3.77 -9.18 -8.03
C LEU A 43 -4.11 -10.62 -7.69
N ALA A 44 -5.23 -11.14 -8.17
CA ALA A 44 -5.65 -12.52 -7.94
C ALA A 44 -4.69 -13.53 -8.57
N ALA A 45 -4.22 -13.26 -9.79
CA ALA A 45 -3.23 -14.10 -10.46
C ALA A 45 -1.89 -14.12 -9.70
N ALA A 46 -1.39 -12.96 -9.29
CA ALA A 46 -0.15 -12.85 -8.51
C ALA A 46 -0.28 -13.53 -7.14
N HIS A 47 -1.39 -13.31 -6.44
CA HIS A 47 -1.68 -13.95 -5.16
C HIS A 47 -1.70 -15.47 -5.30
N LYS A 48 -2.38 -16.01 -6.32
CA LYS A 48 -2.42 -17.45 -6.59
C LYS A 48 -1.02 -18.04 -6.78
N VAL A 49 -0.20 -17.43 -7.63
CA VAL A 49 1.17 -17.91 -7.89
C VAL A 49 2.05 -17.83 -6.64
N ALA A 50 1.87 -16.80 -5.81
CA ALA A 50 2.61 -16.66 -4.57
C ALA A 50 2.25 -17.76 -3.55
N GLN A 51 0.96 -18.09 -3.44
CA GLN A 51 0.47 -19.20 -2.60
C GLN A 51 1.03 -20.54 -3.10
N GLU A 52 1.01 -20.80 -4.40
CA GLU A 52 1.59 -22.02 -5.01
C GLU A 52 3.09 -22.16 -4.73
N LYS A 53 3.80 -21.03 -4.61
CA LYS A 53 5.23 -20.97 -4.28
C LYS A 53 5.52 -20.94 -2.78
N GLY A 54 4.51 -20.96 -1.91
CA GLY A 54 4.69 -20.86 -0.46
C GLY A 54 5.28 -19.52 0.00
N ILE A 55 5.09 -18.45 -0.78
CA ILE A 55 5.55 -17.10 -0.44
C ILE A 55 4.55 -16.47 0.52
N THR A 56 5.03 -15.93 1.63
CA THR A 56 4.19 -15.17 2.56
C THR A 56 3.80 -13.86 1.90
N THR A 57 2.50 -13.70 1.62
CA THR A 57 1.95 -12.51 0.97
C THR A 57 0.94 -11.78 1.82
N HIS A 58 0.97 -10.45 1.74
CA HIS A 58 -0.02 -9.55 2.31
C HIS A 58 -0.70 -8.76 1.21
N VAL A 59 -2.03 -8.62 1.26
CA VAL A 59 -2.80 -7.85 0.27
C VAL A 59 -3.46 -6.69 0.99
N GLY A 60 -3.28 -5.47 0.50
CA GLY A 60 -3.89 -4.30 1.14
C GLY A 60 -3.39 -2.95 0.64
N ASN A 61 -3.55 -1.95 1.49
CA ASN A 61 -3.20 -0.57 1.20
C ASN A 61 -1.72 -0.28 1.52
N ILE A 62 -1.05 0.49 0.66
CA ILE A 62 0.33 0.97 0.86
C ILE A 62 0.37 2.49 0.92
N TYR A 63 1.47 3.07 1.42
CA TYR A 63 1.71 4.50 1.33
C TYR A 63 2.72 4.83 0.23
N SER A 64 2.28 5.60 -0.77
CA SER A 64 3.15 6.16 -1.81
C SER A 64 3.62 7.54 -1.37
N SER A 65 4.80 7.63 -0.76
CA SER A 65 5.32 8.91 -0.27
C SER A 65 6.01 9.72 -1.37
N ASP A 66 5.91 11.05 -1.28
CA ASP A 66 6.71 11.98 -2.09
C ASP A 66 8.13 12.17 -1.53
N VAL A 67 8.31 11.90 -0.24
CA VAL A 67 9.56 12.12 0.50
C VAL A 67 9.95 10.88 1.28
N PHE A 68 11.25 10.56 1.29
CA PHE A 68 11.77 9.43 2.06
C PHE A 68 12.04 9.80 3.52
N TYR A 69 12.56 11.00 3.76
CA TYR A 69 12.82 11.55 5.09
C TYR A 69 11.73 12.58 5.42
N ASP A 70 10.66 12.13 6.06
CA ASP A 70 9.62 13.01 6.59
C ASP A 70 9.89 13.36 8.07
N GLU A 71 9.46 14.56 8.47
CA GLU A 71 9.53 15.02 9.87
C GLU A 71 8.15 14.89 10.56
N ARG A 72 7.35 13.89 10.17
CA ARG A 72 5.96 13.69 10.58
C ARG A 72 5.74 12.27 11.12
N PRO A 73 6.35 11.93 12.27
CA PRO A 73 6.17 10.63 12.92
C PRO A 73 4.70 10.36 13.30
N ASP A 74 3.90 11.42 13.49
CA ASP A 74 2.47 11.35 13.74
C ASP A 74 1.69 10.71 12.56
N LEU A 75 2.10 10.97 11.32
CA LEU A 75 1.45 10.40 10.15
C LEU A 75 1.67 8.89 10.07
N ASN A 76 2.89 8.42 10.41
CA ASN A 76 3.19 6.99 10.44
C ASN A 76 2.32 6.26 11.47
N GLU A 77 2.14 6.81 12.68
CA GLU A 77 1.26 6.22 13.69
C GLU A 77 -0.20 6.14 13.22
N VAL A 78 -0.71 7.22 12.59
CA VAL A 78 -2.07 7.23 12.04
C VAL A 78 -2.21 6.20 10.92
N MET A 79 -1.28 6.14 9.98
CA MET A 79 -1.30 5.17 8.88
C MET A 79 -1.22 3.72 9.36
N THR A 80 -0.34 3.43 10.32
CA THR A 80 -0.25 2.10 10.95
C THR A 80 -1.59 1.70 11.57
N ARG A 81 -2.23 2.61 12.31
CA ARG A 81 -3.56 2.38 12.92
C ARG A 81 -4.66 2.14 11.88
N HIS A 82 -4.55 2.71 10.69
CA HIS A 82 -5.50 2.48 9.58
C HIS A 82 -5.13 1.27 8.71
N GLY A 83 -4.18 0.43 9.14
CA GLY A 83 -3.85 -0.81 8.46
C GLY A 83 -3.02 -0.64 7.17
N VAL A 84 -2.38 0.51 6.96
CA VAL A 84 -1.41 0.67 5.87
C VAL A 84 -0.26 -0.32 6.09
N LEU A 85 0.07 -1.10 5.07
CA LEU A 85 1.00 -2.21 5.17
C LEU A 85 2.45 -1.75 5.15
N CYS A 86 2.81 -0.84 4.24
CA CYS A 86 4.18 -0.44 4.01
C CYS A 86 4.36 0.91 3.31
#